data_AF-A0A7Y2GHT3-F1
#
_entry.id   AF-A0A7Y2GHT3-F1
#
_cell.length_a   1.000
_cell.length_b   1.000
_cell.length_c   1.000
_cell.angle_alpha   90.00
_cell.angle_beta   90.00
_cell.angle_gamma   90.00
#
_symmetry.space_group_name_H-M   'P 1'
#
loop_
_entity.id
_entity.type
_entity.pdbx_description
1 polymer ?
#
loop_
_entity_poly.entity_id
_entity_poly.type
_entity_poly.pdbx_seq_one_letter_code
_entity_poly.pdbx_strand_id
1 'polypeptide(L)'
;MPKLNRRKFVDCLVKYKRECLSSHWRRSQAHKFYFANQLTSRVNLAAQDVTAIHSVCTRIEEKDFYFSDSATKIEGLQFLPKTGNPRFTERITKDDVQLFKRFEKKSCFEEADFAGRGISFHALSGWLGTLLPEMFMPVTSLHLRHSISHLFDLRLKIYQEHPYDYFMWSQECFLITKQALKEFELRSLYLADINSYMSMHYPKYGGKRRYSEADWNWLTQDFHLFIFREMLHMDTVRMFESRINPELAAGNFRIAEGMDIYIP
;
A
#
# COMPACT_ATOMS: atom_id res chain seq x y z
N MET A 1 8.54 -6.24 20.33
CA MET A 1 8.88 -5.60 19.04
C MET A 1 9.25 -6.67 18.02
N PRO A 2 8.67 -6.63 16.81
CA PRO A 2 8.97 -7.57 15.74
C PRO A 2 10.43 -7.44 15.29
N LYS A 3 11.09 -8.58 15.02
CA LYS A 3 12.50 -8.62 14.60
C LYS A 3 12.61 -9.11 13.17
N LEU A 4 13.18 -8.28 12.30
CA LEU A 4 13.37 -8.61 10.89
C LEU A 4 14.42 -9.74 10.73
N ASN A 5 14.05 -10.81 10.03
CA ASN A 5 15.01 -11.82 9.59
C ASN A 5 15.86 -11.23 8.45
N ARG A 6 17.07 -10.80 8.79
CA ARG A 6 17.99 -10.13 7.85
C ARG A 6 18.38 -11.02 6.67
N ARG A 7 18.53 -12.34 6.86
CA ARG A 7 18.87 -13.26 5.77
C ARG A 7 17.73 -13.32 4.74
N LYS A 8 16.50 -13.60 5.18
CA LYS A 8 15.33 -13.63 4.30
C LYS A 8 15.10 -12.30 3.60
N PHE A 9 15.26 -11.20 4.33
CA PHE A 9 15.16 -9.85 3.78
C PHE A 9 16.15 -9.64 2.62
N VAL A 10 17.43 -9.96 2.81
CA VAL A 10 18.46 -9.82 1.77
C VAL A 10 18.16 -10.72 0.57
N ASP A 11 17.78 -11.98 0.80
CA ASP A 11 17.43 -12.93 -0.26
C ASP A 11 16.27 -12.40 -1.12
N CYS A 12 15.22 -11.87 -0.48
CA CYS A 12 14.09 -11.23 -1.16
C CYS A 12 14.53 -9.96 -1.90
N LEU A 13 15.38 -9.13 -1.30
CA LEU A 13 15.83 -7.87 -1.87
C LEU A 13 16.66 -8.06 -3.15
N VAL A 14 17.54 -9.05 -3.17
CA VAL A 14 18.35 -9.36 -4.36
C VAL A 14 17.45 -9.76 -5.53
N LYS A 15 16.44 -10.58 -5.28
CA LYS A 15 15.46 -10.98 -6.30
C LYS A 15 14.58 -9.81 -6.72
N TYR A 16 14.10 -9.01 -5.78
CA TYR A 16 13.31 -7.81 -6.06
C TYR A 16 14.05 -6.82 -6.97
N LYS A 17 15.32 -6.52 -6.65
CA LYS A 17 16.17 -5.65 -7.48
C LYS A 17 16.31 -6.20 -8.90
N ARG A 18 16.56 -7.50 -9.03
CA ARG A 18 16.65 -8.17 -10.34
C ARG A 18 15.36 -7.99 -11.12
N GLU A 19 14.22 -8.33 -10.54
CA GLU A 19 12.91 -8.25 -11.18
C GLU A 19 12.55 -6.81 -11.59
N CYS A 20 12.87 -5.82 -10.75
CA CYS A 20 12.70 -4.41 -11.12
C CYS A 20 13.52 -3.99 -12.35
N LEU A 21 14.67 -4.64 -12.59
CA LEU A 21 15.59 -4.29 -13.68
C LEU A 21 15.37 -5.14 -14.94
N SER A 22 14.97 -6.40 -14.79
CA SER A 22 14.93 -7.37 -15.89
C SER A 22 13.54 -7.79 -16.34
N SER A 23 12.48 -7.51 -15.56
CA SER A 23 11.11 -7.92 -15.89
C SER A 23 10.14 -6.75 -15.99
N HIS A 24 8.86 -7.06 -16.16
CA HIS A 24 7.79 -6.06 -16.20
C HIS A 24 7.35 -5.58 -14.82
N TRP A 25 7.95 -6.09 -13.73
CA TRP A 25 7.58 -5.73 -12.36
C TRP A 25 7.58 -4.22 -12.14
N ARG A 26 8.70 -3.54 -12.42
CA ARG A 26 8.82 -2.09 -12.24
C ARG A 26 7.73 -1.33 -12.99
N ARG A 27 7.50 -1.68 -14.26
CA ARG A 27 6.49 -1.01 -15.09
C ARG A 27 5.08 -1.23 -14.54
N SER A 28 4.76 -2.45 -14.09
CA SER A 28 3.42 -2.79 -13.58
C SER A 28 3.12 -2.09 -12.26
N GLN A 29 4.14 -1.78 -11.46
CA GLN A 29 3.99 -1.18 -10.13
C GLN A 29 4.24 0.34 -10.07
N ALA A 30 4.75 0.96 -11.15
CA ALA A 30 5.07 2.38 -11.22
C ALA A 30 3.89 3.31 -10.87
N HIS A 31 2.66 2.86 -11.14
CA HIS A 31 1.43 3.60 -10.86
C HIS A 31 1.32 4.05 -9.38
N LYS A 32 1.83 3.27 -8.43
CA LYS A 32 1.85 3.64 -6.99
C LYS A 32 2.59 4.94 -6.74
N PHE A 33 3.73 5.10 -7.40
CA PHE A 33 4.55 6.30 -7.28
C PHE A 33 3.91 7.48 -8.00
N TYR A 34 3.21 7.25 -9.11
CA TYR A 34 2.44 8.29 -9.78
C TYR A 34 1.35 8.84 -8.87
N PHE A 35 0.60 7.96 -8.20
CA PHE A 35 -0.40 8.35 -7.20
C PHE A 35 0.23 9.21 -6.10
N ALA A 36 1.32 8.72 -5.51
CA ALA A 36 2.01 9.40 -4.43
C ALA A 36 2.44 10.82 -4.81
N ASN A 37 3.03 10.97 -5.99
CA ASN A 37 3.58 12.24 -6.46
C ASN A 37 2.47 13.20 -6.94
N GLN A 38 1.38 12.69 -7.52
CA GLN A 38 0.20 13.49 -7.81
C GLN A 38 -0.41 14.07 -6.53
N LEU A 39 -0.59 13.23 -5.52
CA LEU A 39 -1.25 13.64 -4.29
C LEU A 39 -0.39 14.64 -3.50
N THR A 40 0.88 14.30 -3.26
CA THR A 40 1.80 15.14 -2.48
C THR A 40 2.17 16.46 -3.16
N SER A 41 2.08 16.57 -4.49
CA SER A 41 2.31 17.84 -5.19
C SER A 41 1.11 18.79 -5.13
N ARG A 42 -0.08 18.30 -4.75
CA ARG A 42 -1.35 19.05 -4.84
C ARG A 42 -2.07 19.21 -3.51
N VAL A 43 -1.65 18.45 -2.49
CA VAL A 43 -2.20 18.52 -1.13
C VAL A 43 -1.15 19.08 -0.18
N ASN A 44 -1.52 20.14 0.52
CA ASN A 44 -0.84 20.71 1.66
C ASN A 44 -1.81 20.70 2.85
N LEU A 45 -1.66 19.69 3.73
CA LEU A 45 -2.55 19.50 4.89
C LEU A 45 -2.55 20.68 5.86
N ALA A 46 -1.44 21.41 5.97
CA ALA A 46 -1.34 22.57 6.86
C ALA A 46 -2.07 23.79 6.30
N ALA A 47 -1.95 24.05 4.99
CA ALA A 47 -2.40 25.29 4.37
C ALA A 47 -3.82 25.23 3.77
N GLN A 48 -4.23 24.09 3.21
CA GLN A 48 -5.54 23.98 2.54
C GLN A 48 -6.66 23.63 3.51
N ASP A 49 -7.87 24.13 3.27
CA ASP A 49 -9.05 23.69 4.00
C ASP A 49 -9.50 22.27 3.61
N VAL A 50 -10.41 21.69 4.40
CA VAL A 50 -10.94 20.33 4.21
C VAL A 50 -11.61 20.17 2.84
N THR A 51 -12.34 21.17 2.37
CA THR A 51 -13.08 21.09 1.10
C THR A 51 -12.12 21.11 -0.10
N ALA A 52 -11.09 21.95 -0.06
CA ALA A 52 -10.06 22.01 -1.08
C ALA A 52 -9.26 20.70 -1.17
N ILE A 53 -8.85 20.13 -0.02
CA ILE A 53 -8.14 18.85 0.01
C ILE A 53 -9.05 17.73 -0.50
N HIS A 54 -10.30 17.66 -0.01
CA HIS A 54 -11.27 16.67 -0.45
C HIS A 54 -11.50 16.72 -1.97
N SER A 55 -11.63 17.91 -2.54
CA SER A 55 -11.77 18.10 -3.98
C SER A 55 -10.57 17.56 -4.77
N VAL A 56 -9.34 17.74 -4.27
CA VAL A 56 -8.14 17.15 -4.90
C VAL A 56 -8.19 15.63 -4.83
N CYS A 57 -8.48 15.05 -3.66
CA CYS A 57 -8.52 13.61 -3.47
C CYS A 57 -9.60 12.96 -4.36
N THR A 58 -10.82 13.50 -4.37
CA THR A 58 -11.90 13.02 -5.25
C THR A 58 -11.54 13.13 -6.72
N ARG A 59 -10.87 14.20 -7.14
CA ARG A 59 -10.42 14.31 -8.54
C ARG A 59 -9.38 13.24 -8.91
N ILE A 60 -8.48 12.91 -7.99
CA ILE A 60 -7.52 11.81 -8.17
C ILE A 60 -8.26 10.47 -8.28
N GLU A 61 -9.21 10.20 -7.39
CA GLU A 61 -10.04 8.98 -7.42
C GLU A 61 -10.88 8.85 -8.70
N GLU A 62 -11.41 9.96 -9.23
CA GLU A 62 -12.43 9.96 -10.28
C GLU A 62 -11.91 10.25 -11.69
N LYS A 63 -10.74 10.88 -11.84
CA LYS A 63 -10.27 11.36 -13.15
C LYS A 63 -8.78 11.10 -13.37
N ASP A 64 -7.95 11.51 -12.42
CA ASP A 64 -6.50 11.61 -12.68
C ASP A 64 -5.76 10.26 -12.56
N PHE A 65 -6.41 9.22 -12.02
CA PHE A 65 -5.86 7.86 -11.95
C PHE A 65 -6.49 6.86 -12.94
N TYR A 66 -7.41 7.32 -13.80
CA TYR A 66 -7.90 6.52 -14.92
C TYR A 66 -6.85 6.54 -16.04
N PHE A 67 -5.93 5.57 -16.02
CA PHE A 67 -5.12 5.28 -17.20
C PHE A 67 -6.04 4.66 -18.25
N SER A 68 -6.34 5.40 -19.33
CA SER A 68 -7.27 4.97 -20.36
C SER A 68 -6.69 3.91 -21.31
N ASP A 69 -7.62 3.09 -21.81
CA ASP A 69 -7.63 2.22 -22.99
C ASP A 69 -7.02 0.81 -22.94
N SER A 70 -6.43 0.38 -21.82
CA SER A 70 -6.12 -1.05 -21.63
C SER A 70 -6.19 -1.54 -20.17
N ALA A 71 -7.00 -0.90 -19.33
CA ALA A 71 -7.03 -1.15 -17.89
C ALA A 71 -7.77 -2.44 -17.51
N THR A 72 -7.24 -3.60 -17.92
CA THR A 72 -7.46 -4.85 -17.19
C THR A 72 -6.71 -4.77 -15.87
N LYS A 73 -7.43 -4.43 -14.79
CA LYS A 73 -7.01 -4.51 -13.37
C LYS A 73 -5.69 -3.77 -13.04
N ILE A 74 -5.79 -2.54 -12.54
CA ILE A 74 -4.64 -1.89 -11.87
C ILE A 74 -4.46 -2.59 -10.51
N GLU A 75 -3.75 -3.72 -10.54
CA GLU A 75 -3.38 -4.48 -9.35
C GLU A 75 -2.29 -3.74 -8.58
N GLY A 76 -2.67 -2.78 -7.74
CA GLY A 76 -1.72 -2.15 -6.82
C GLY A 76 -2.25 -0.98 -5.98
N LEU A 77 -3.28 -0.26 -6.45
CA LEU A 77 -4.07 0.66 -5.63
C LEU A 77 -5.46 0.08 -5.37
N GLN A 78 -5.48 -1.10 -4.76
CA GLN A 78 -6.67 -1.92 -4.53
C GLN A 78 -7.73 -1.24 -3.64
N PHE A 79 -7.41 -0.09 -3.04
CA PHE A 79 -8.32 0.68 -2.20
C PHE A 79 -8.98 1.87 -2.92
N LEU A 80 -8.55 2.23 -4.13
CA LEU A 80 -9.24 3.27 -4.90
C LEU A 80 -10.47 2.67 -5.60
N PRO A 81 -11.60 3.39 -5.64
CA PRO A 81 -12.79 2.95 -6.35
C PRO A 81 -12.48 2.52 -7.80
N LYS A 82 -13.11 1.44 -8.26
CA LYS A 82 -13.10 1.00 -9.67
C LYS A 82 -11.76 0.50 -10.25
N THR A 83 -10.74 0.23 -9.43
CA THR A 83 -9.47 -0.39 -9.89
C THR A 83 -9.56 -1.89 -10.24
N GLY A 84 -10.78 -2.43 -10.39
CA GLY A 84 -11.03 -3.78 -10.93
C GLY A 84 -11.74 -4.76 -9.98
N ASN A 85 -12.14 -4.33 -8.80
CA ASN A 85 -12.97 -5.14 -7.90
C ASN A 85 -14.20 -4.33 -7.43
N PRO A 86 -15.43 -4.77 -7.78
CA PRO A 86 -16.67 -4.07 -7.43
C PRO A 86 -16.96 -3.99 -5.92
N ARG A 87 -16.16 -4.67 -5.08
CA ARG A 87 -16.22 -4.59 -3.62
C ARG A 87 -15.43 -3.41 -3.03
N PHE A 88 -14.52 -2.80 -3.80
CA PHE A 88 -13.79 -1.61 -3.37
C PHE A 88 -14.44 -0.38 -4.01
N THR A 89 -15.52 0.10 -3.37
CA THR A 89 -16.30 1.28 -3.74
C THR A 89 -16.09 2.45 -2.77
N GLU A 90 -15.25 2.25 -1.76
CA GLU A 90 -14.99 3.21 -0.69
C GLU A 90 -14.41 4.49 -1.27
N ARG A 91 -15.11 5.61 -1.06
CA ARG A 91 -14.68 6.94 -1.51
C ARG A 91 -14.18 7.72 -0.33
N ILE A 92 -13.11 8.48 -0.52
CA ILE A 92 -12.67 9.42 0.49
C ILE A 92 -13.77 10.47 0.80
N THR A 93 -14.03 10.67 2.08
CA THR A 93 -15.01 11.63 2.58
C THR A 93 -14.34 12.87 3.17
N LYS A 94 -15.13 13.90 3.47
CA LYS A 94 -14.62 15.07 4.19
C LYS A 94 -14.18 14.72 5.61
N ASP A 95 -14.80 13.73 6.25
CA ASP A 95 -14.46 13.29 7.60
C ASP A 95 -13.10 12.57 7.62
N ASP A 96 -12.78 11.80 6.58
CA ASP A 96 -11.44 11.24 6.38
C ASP A 96 -10.39 12.36 6.24
N VAL A 97 -10.69 13.42 5.49
CA VAL A 97 -9.79 14.57 5.34
C VAL A 97 -9.64 15.35 6.65
N GLN A 98 -10.71 15.50 7.43
CA GLN A 98 -10.63 16.07 8.78
C GLN A 98 -9.71 15.23 9.67
N LEU A 99 -9.82 13.91 9.61
CA LEU A 99 -8.92 12.99 10.31
C LEU A 99 -7.45 13.21 9.89
N PHE A 100 -7.16 13.38 8.60
CA PHE A 100 -5.79 13.63 8.13
C PHE A 100 -5.23 14.94 8.69
N LYS A 101 -6.04 16.01 8.70
CA LYS A 101 -5.65 17.30 9.28
C LYS A 101 -5.44 17.22 10.80
N ARG A 102 -6.19 16.37 11.51
CA ARG A 102 -5.98 16.14 12.95
C ARG A 102 -4.61 15.50 13.20
N PHE A 103 -4.26 14.47 12.44
CA PHE A 103 -2.93 13.86 12.54
C PHE A 103 -1.80 14.83 12.23
N GLU A 104 -1.95 15.71 11.25
CA GLU A 104 -0.94 16.72 10.96
C GLU A 104 -0.70 17.68 12.15
N LYS A 105 -1.73 17.97 12.94
CA LYS A 105 -1.59 18.82 14.14
C LYS A 105 -0.99 18.09 15.35
N LYS A 106 -0.33 16.94 15.13
CA LYS A 106 0.33 16.11 16.15
C LYS A 106 -0.61 15.52 17.20
N SER A 107 -1.86 15.24 16.86
CA SER A 107 -2.68 14.36 17.68
C SER A 107 -2.01 12.98 17.75
N CYS A 108 -1.91 12.42 18.95
CA CYS A 108 -1.38 11.07 19.13
C CYS A 108 -2.24 10.08 18.36
N PHE A 109 -1.61 9.17 17.60
CA PHE A 109 -2.35 8.18 16.84
C PHE A 109 -3.17 7.25 17.74
N GLU A 110 -2.64 6.91 18.91
CA GLU A 110 -3.30 6.04 19.88
C GLU A 110 -4.58 6.68 20.47
N GLU A 111 -4.71 7.99 20.40
CA GLU A 111 -5.87 8.76 20.87
C GLU A 111 -6.83 9.12 19.73
N ALA A 112 -6.53 8.71 18.51
CA ALA A 112 -7.32 9.12 17.35
C ALA A 112 -8.63 8.35 17.28
N ASP A 113 -9.71 9.11 17.19
CA ASP A 113 -11.03 8.57 16.96
C ASP A 113 -11.21 8.23 15.46
N PHE A 114 -11.32 6.94 15.17
CA PHE A 114 -11.62 6.40 13.85
C PHE A 114 -13.12 6.18 13.63
N ALA A 115 -13.97 6.43 14.63
CA ALA A 115 -15.43 6.36 14.51
C ALA A 115 -15.91 7.53 13.63
N GLY A 116 -16.18 7.24 12.36
CA GLY A 116 -16.56 8.26 11.37
C GLY A 116 -15.76 8.21 10.08
N ARG A 117 -14.72 7.36 9.99
CA ARG A 117 -14.04 7.10 8.71
C ARG A 117 -15.02 6.52 7.68
N GLY A 118 -14.95 7.02 6.44
CA GLY A 118 -15.74 6.53 5.31
C GLY A 118 -15.08 5.38 4.54
N ILE A 119 -13.82 5.07 4.89
CA ILE A 119 -12.96 4.13 4.18
C ILE A 119 -12.37 3.08 5.13
N SER A 120 -11.99 1.91 4.60
CA SER A 120 -11.33 0.85 5.37
C SER A 120 -9.96 1.28 5.90
N PHE A 121 -9.42 0.55 6.89
CA PHE A 121 -8.06 0.80 7.38
C PHE A 121 -6.98 0.60 6.29
N HIS A 122 -7.22 -0.26 5.30
CA HIS A 122 -6.31 -0.43 4.17
C HIS A 122 -6.30 0.79 3.26
N ALA A 123 -7.48 1.30 2.92
CA ALA A 123 -7.62 2.54 2.17
C ALA A 123 -7.00 3.71 2.93
N LEU A 124 -7.34 3.83 4.21
CA LEU A 124 -6.82 4.83 5.11
C LEU A 124 -5.29 4.82 5.15
N SER A 125 -4.67 3.63 5.24
CA SER A 125 -3.21 3.49 5.23
C SER A 125 -2.58 4.01 3.93
N GLY A 126 -3.22 3.81 2.78
CA GLY A 126 -2.75 4.28 1.48
C GLY A 126 -2.72 5.80 1.40
N TRP A 127 -3.78 6.45 1.86
CA TRP A 127 -3.89 7.91 1.94
C TRP A 127 -2.92 8.50 2.96
N LEU A 128 -2.95 8.01 4.20
CA LEU A 128 -2.09 8.47 5.29
C LEU A 128 -0.62 8.24 4.99
N GLY A 129 -0.24 7.05 4.50
CA GLY A 129 1.14 6.72 4.15
C GLY A 129 1.69 7.55 2.99
N THR A 130 0.83 8.26 2.27
CA THR A 130 1.21 9.21 1.22
C THR A 130 1.25 10.65 1.73
N LEU A 131 0.22 11.09 2.45
CA LEU A 131 0.05 12.48 2.90
C LEU A 131 0.82 12.81 4.18
N LEU A 132 1.05 11.81 5.02
CA LEU A 132 1.74 11.88 6.31
C LEU A 132 2.81 10.77 6.39
N PRO A 133 3.78 10.77 5.45
CA PRO A 133 4.65 9.62 5.22
C PRO A 133 5.68 9.36 6.32
N GLU A 134 5.87 10.32 7.23
CA GLU A 134 6.73 10.17 8.41
C GLU A 134 6.04 9.34 9.51
N MET A 135 4.71 9.31 9.52
CA MET A 135 3.92 8.65 10.57
C MET A 135 3.32 7.33 10.11
N PHE A 136 2.98 7.20 8.82
CA PHE A 136 2.24 6.06 8.30
C PHE A 136 2.91 5.39 7.12
N MET A 137 2.61 4.10 6.96
CA MET A 137 2.99 3.20 5.91
C MET A 137 1.74 2.69 5.17
N PRO A 138 1.76 2.60 3.82
CA PRO A 138 0.62 2.18 3.03
C PRO A 138 0.44 0.65 3.05
N VAL A 139 -0.23 0.12 4.07
CA VAL A 139 -0.57 -1.32 4.19
C VAL A 139 -1.94 -1.59 3.55
N THR A 140 -1.95 -1.52 2.22
CA THR A 140 -3.17 -1.47 1.40
C THR A 140 -3.90 -2.80 1.23
N SER A 141 -3.47 -3.87 1.88
CA SER A 141 -4.12 -5.19 1.80
C SER A 141 -3.81 -6.06 3.03
N LEU A 142 -4.81 -6.83 3.48
CA LEU A 142 -4.61 -7.88 4.50
C LEU A 142 -3.62 -8.95 4.04
N HIS A 143 -3.50 -9.21 2.73
CA HIS A 143 -2.60 -10.25 2.23
C HIS A 143 -1.12 -9.94 2.47
N LEU A 144 -0.77 -8.68 2.69
CA LEU A 144 0.60 -8.30 3.04
C LEU A 144 1.04 -8.90 4.38
N ARG A 145 0.11 -9.36 5.22
CA ARG A 145 0.38 -10.17 6.40
C ARG A 145 1.28 -11.37 6.12
N HIS A 146 1.14 -12.01 4.95
CA HIS A 146 1.95 -13.17 4.58
C HIS A 146 3.41 -12.78 4.34
N SER A 147 3.64 -11.65 3.67
CA SER A 147 4.99 -11.10 3.48
C SER A 147 5.63 -10.67 4.80
N ILE A 148 4.84 -10.09 5.72
CA ILE A 148 5.32 -9.75 7.07
C ILE A 148 5.68 -11.04 7.81
N SER A 149 4.79 -12.02 7.87
CA SER A 149 5.05 -13.30 8.53
C SER A 149 6.31 -13.98 7.99
N HIS A 150 6.52 -13.92 6.67
CA HIS A 150 7.72 -14.46 6.05
C HIS A 150 8.99 -13.74 6.50
N LEU A 151 9.01 -12.40 6.47
CA LEU A 151 10.19 -11.59 6.80
C LEU A 151 10.52 -11.56 8.29
N PHE A 152 9.54 -11.79 9.16
CA PHE A 152 9.70 -11.67 10.62
C PHE A 152 9.62 -13.03 11.36
N ASP A 153 9.68 -14.14 10.63
CA ASP A 153 9.59 -15.51 11.16
C ASP A 153 8.37 -15.77 12.08
N LEU A 154 7.23 -15.18 11.70
CA LEU A 154 6.03 -15.27 12.51
C LEU A 154 5.24 -16.50 12.12
N ARG A 155 4.71 -17.21 13.13
CA ARG A 155 3.75 -18.28 12.90
C ARG A 155 2.47 -17.68 12.35
N LEU A 156 1.90 -18.28 11.30
CA LEU A 156 0.62 -17.88 10.70
C LEU A 156 -0.56 -17.82 11.69
N LYS A 157 -0.43 -18.35 12.91
CA LYS A 157 -1.49 -18.30 13.94
C LYS A 157 -1.51 -16.99 14.76
N ILE A 158 -0.53 -16.09 14.58
CA ILE A 158 -0.44 -14.82 15.32
C ILE A 158 -1.05 -13.69 14.49
N TYR A 159 -2.26 -13.91 13.96
CA TYR A 159 -2.98 -12.84 13.26
C TYR A 159 -3.86 -12.10 14.26
N GLN A 160 -3.71 -10.78 14.26
CA GLN A 160 -4.68 -9.90 14.90
C GLN A 160 -6.02 -10.07 14.18
N GLU A 161 -7.05 -10.53 14.91
CA GLU A 161 -8.39 -10.73 14.35
C GLU A 161 -9.06 -9.39 14.03
N HIS A 162 -8.69 -8.33 14.76
CA HIS A 162 -9.28 -7.01 14.61
C HIS A 162 -8.51 -6.17 13.56
N PRO A 163 -9.20 -5.55 12.56
CA PRO A 163 -8.56 -4.78 11.49
C PRO A 163 -7.69 -3.61 11.98
N TYR A 164 -8.06 -2.97 13.09
CA TYR A 164 -7.27 -1.89 13.69
C TYR A 164 -5.96 -2.41 14.27
N ASP A 165 -5.99 -3.55 14.96
CA ASP A 165 -4.79 -4.13 15.57
C ASP A 165 -3.82 -4.61 14.49
N TYR A 166 -4.34 -5.20 13.40
CA TYR A 166 -3.54 -5.49 12.22
C TYR A 166 -2.97 -4.22 11.59
N PHE A 167 -3.78 -3.17 11.41
CA PHE A 167 -3.31 -1.89 10.89
C PHE A 167 -2.13 -1.40 11.72
N MET A 168 -2.26 -1.33 13.04
CA MET A 168 -1.23 -0.84 13.95
C MET A 168 0.05 -1.67 13.91
N TRP A 169 -0.09 -2.97 14.09
CA TRP A 169 1.04 -3.87 14.11
C TRP A 169 1.80 -3.91 12.78
N SER A 170 1.08 -3.81 11.66
CA SER A 170 1.69 -3.77 10.34
C SER A 170 2.45 -2.46 10.05
N GLN A 171 2.05 -1.32 10.64
CA GLN A 171 2.82 -0.07 10.56
C GLN A 171 4.25 -0.27 11.08
N GLU A 172 4.39 -0.88 12.26
CA GLU A 172 5.70 -1.13 12.89
C GLU A 172 6.58 -2.02 12.00
N CYS A 173 6.03 -3.12 11.49
CA CYS A 173 6.75 -4.04 10.61
C CYS A 173 7.20 -3.36 9.31
N PHE A 174 6.31 -2.59 8.68
CA PHE A 174 6.64 -1.85 7.45
C PHE A 174 7.69 -0.77 7.71
N LEU A 175 7.66 -0.10 8.85
CA LEU A 175 8.67 0.90 9.21
C LEU A 175 10.07 0.26 9.35
N ILE A 176 10.16 -0.90 10.01
CA ILE A 176 11.41 -1.66 10.11
C ILE A 176 11.89 -2.09 8.72
N THR A 177 10.99 -2.59 7.86
CA THR A 177 11.35 -2.92 6.47
C THR A 177 11.82 -1.68 5.70
N LYS A 178 11.18 -0.52 5.84
CA LYS A 178 11.58 0.74 5.20
C LYS A 178 13.00 1.14 5.61
N GLN A 179 13.29 1.10 6.91
CA GLN A 179 14.62 1.39 7.43
C GLN A 179 15.66 0.45 6.84
N ALA A 180 15.37 -0.87 6.84
CA ALA A 180 16.24 -1.85 6.22
C ALA A 180 16.44 -1.59 4.72
N LEU A 181 15.39 -1.25 3.96
CA LEU A 181 15.51 -0.93 2.52
C LEU A 181 16.38 0.31 2.28
N LYS A 182 16.30 1.33 3.13
CA LYS A 182 17.10 2.56 3.02
C LYS A 182 18.60 2.32 3.23
N GLU A 183 18.98 1.25 3.93
CA GLU A 183 20.39 0.82 4.06
C GLU A 183 20.97 0.35 2.70
N PHE A 184 20.12 0.03 1.72
CA PHE A 184 20.54 -0.44 0.40
C PHE A 184 20.31 0.65 -0.65
N GLU A 185 21.22 0.74 -1.62
CA GLU A 185 21.14 1.71 -2.71
C GLU A 185 20.02 1.38 -3.71
N LEU A 186 18.77 1.65 -3.31
CA LEU A 186 17.58 1.51 -4.15
C LEU A 186 17.16 2.83 -4.81
N ARG A 187 17.95 3.89 -4.57
CA ARG A 187 17.59 5.31 -4.72
C ARG A 187 17.14 5.72 -6.13
N SER A 188 17.34 4.87 -7.15
CA SER A 188 17.06 5.19 -8.55
C SER A 188 16.08 4.25 -9.25
N LEU A 189 15.63 3.15 -8.61
CA LEU A 189 14.85 2.09 -9.29
C LEU A 189 13.68 2.64 -10.12
N TYR A 190 12.90 3.56 -9.54
CA TYR A 190 11.70 4.17 -10.12
C TYR A 190 11.85 5.67 -10.42
N LEU A 191 13.00 6.30 -10.11
CA LEU A 191 13.14 7.76 -10.26
C LEU A 191 12.95 8.23 -11.70
N ALA A 192 13.46 7.47 -12.68
CA ALA A 192 13.29 7.80 -14.08
C ALA A 192 11.81 7.74 -14.50
N ASP A 193 11.09 6.70 -14.08
CA ASP A 193 9.65 6.53 -14.36
C ASP A 193 8.83 7.66 -13.71
N ILE A 194 9.11 7.98 -12.45
CA ILE A 194 8.47 9.09 -11.72
C ILE A 194 8.71 10.42 -12.45
N ASN A 195 9.95 10.72 -12.82
CA ASN A 195 10.29 11.97 -13.48
C ASN A 195 9.67 12.09 -14.86
N SER A 196 9.68 11.00 -15.63
CA SER A 196 9.01 10.94 -16.93
C SER A 196 7.52 11.25 -16.76
N TYR A 197 6.84 10.57 -15.84
CA TYR A 197 5.42 10.80 -15.56
C TYR A 197 5.13 12.24 -15.12
N MET A 198 5.90 12.77 -14.16
CA MET A 198 5.71 14.13 -13.65
C MET A 198 5.98 15.18 -14.73
N SER A 199 6.98 15.00 -15.59
CA SER A 199 7.23 15.93 -16.69
C SER A 199 6.09 15.96 -17.72
N MET A 200 5.46 14.82 -17.98
CA MET A 200 4.40 14.68 -18.98
C MET A 200 3.06 15.25 -18.48
N HIS A 201 2.67 14.93 -17.25
CA HIS A 201 1.35 15.28 -16.72
C HIS A 201 1.37 16.52 -15.82
N TYR A 202 2.53 16.87 -15.28
CA TYR A 202 2.69 17.82 -14.18
C TYR A 202 3.97 18.66 -14.29
N PRO A 203 4.27 19.25 -15.47
CA PRO A 203 5.58 19.86 -15.77
C PRO A 203 5.99 20.98 -14.80
N LYS A 204 5.00 21.67 -14.19
CA LYS A 204 5.24 22.74 -13.22
C LYS A 204 5.87 22.30 -11.89
N TYR A 205 5.87 21.00 -11.58
CA TYR A 205 6.39 20.49 -10.31
C TYR A 205 7.82 19.93 -10.41
N GLY A 206 8.44 19.97 -11.59
CA GLY A 206 9.83 19.58 -11.81
C GLY A 206 10.12 18.09 -11.58
N GLY A 207 11.36 17.69 -11.88
CA GLY A 207 11.85 16.33 -11.65
C GLY A 207 12.48 16.16 -10.26
N LYS A 208 12.42 14.94 -9.72
CA LYS A 208 13.01 14.54 -8.45
C LYS A 208 14.42 13.98 -8.66
N ARG A 209 15.35 14.40 -7.80
CA ARG A 209 16.72 13.85 -7.75
C ARG A 209 16.87 12.68 -6.78
N ARG A 210 15.94 12.58 -5.82
CA ARG A 210 15.91 11.57 -4.76
C ARG A 210 14.47 11.24 -4.42
N TYR A 211 14.25 10.06 -3.85
CA TYR A 211 12.97 9.70 -3.27
C TYR A 211 12.58 10.65 -2.13
N SER A 212 11.32 11.04 -2.09
CA SER A 212 10.69 11.58 -0.88
C SER A 212 10.31 10.43 0.07
N GLU A 213 9.89 10.75 1.30
CA GLU A 213 9.41 9.72 2.22
C GLU A 213 8.18 8.98 1.69
N ALA A 214 7.27 9.67 1.00
CA ALA A 214 6.15 9.01 0.34
C ALA A 214 6.62 7.97 -0.69
N ASP A 215 7.67 8.25 -1.48
CA ASP A 215 8.21 7.27 -2.41
C ASP A 215 8.81 6.06 -1.67
N TRP A 216 9.54 6.29 -0.58
CA TRP A 216 10.08 5.20 0.25
C TRP A 216 8.99 4.32 0.85
N ASN A 217 7.88 4.93 1.27
CA ASN A 217 6.72 4.22 1.77
C ASN A 217 6.10 3.31 0.71
N TRP A 218 5.92 3.82 -0.51
CA TRP A 218 5.40 3.04 -1.63
C TRP A 218 6.38 1.98 -2.13
N LEU A 219 7.68 2.26 -2.12
CA LEU A 219 8.71 1.25 -2.41
C LEU A 219 8.67 0.11 -1.39
N THR A 220 8.43 0.42 -0.12
CA THR A 220 8.31 -0.59 0.94
C THR A 220 7.08 -1.47 0.73
N GLN A 221 5.93 -0.86 0.42
CA GLN A 221 4.72 -1.60 0.06
C GLN A 221 4.93 -2.47 -1.18
N ASP A 222 5.62 -1.94 -2.20
CA ASP A 222 5.93 -2.66 -3.42
C ASP A 222 6.80 -3.89 -3.16
N PHE A 223 7.81 -3.75 -2.30
CA PHE A 223 8.65 -4.86 -1.87
C PHE A 223 7.87 -5.95 -1.12
N HIS A 224 6.96 -5.56 -0.22
CA HIS A 224 6.09 -6.52 0.46
C HIS A 224 5.14 -7.23 -0.52
N LEU A 225 4.61 -6.49 -1.51
CA LEU A 225 3.79 -7.08 -2.57
C LEU A 225 4.60 -8.07 -3.42
N PHE A 226 5.84 -7.73 -3.75
CA PHE A 226 6.77 -8.62 -4.45
C PHE A 226 6.98 -9.93 -3.70
N ILE A 227 7.25 -9.86 -2.39
CA ILE A 227 7.42 -11.06 -1.58
C ILE A 227 6.14 -11.91 -1.62
N PHE A 228 4.99 -11.28 -1.41
CA PHE A 228 3.70 -11.99 -1.45
C PHE A 228 3.46 -12.71 -2.79
N ARG A 229 3.70 -12.04 -3.91
CA ARG A 229 3.40 -12.55 -5.26
C ARG A 229 4.46 -13.50 -5.78
N GLU A 230 5.72 -13.08 -5.74
CA GLU A 230 6.81 -13.72 -6.47
C GLU A 230 7.65 -14.64 -5.59
N MET A 231 7.77 -14.34 -4.29
CA MET A 231 8.55 -15.19 -3.37
C MET A 231 7.70 -16.28 -2.75
N LEU A 232 6.44 -15.98 -2.45
CA LEU A 232 5.51 -16.91 -1.82
C LEU A 232 4.52 -17.55 -2.79
N HIS A 233 4.46 -17.08 -4.04
CA HIS A 233 3.55 -17.59 -5.09
C HIS A 233 2.05 -17.58 -4.68
N MET A 234 1.66 -16.66 -3.79
CA MET A 234 0.33 -16.67 -3.16
C MET A 234 -0.77 -16.11 -4.07
N ASP A 235 -0.43 -15.31 -5.09
CA ASP A 235 -1.44 -14.85 -6.07
C ASP A 235 -1.91 -15.99 -6.99
N THR A 236 -1.03 -16.95 -7.27
CA THR A 236 -1.38 -18.17 -8.03
C THR A 236 -2.31 -19.07 -7.23
N VAL A 237 -2.07 -19.20 -5.92
CA VAL A 237 -2.95 -19.92 -4.98
C VAL A 237 -4.33 -19.26 -4.91
N ARG A 238 -4.40 -17.93 -4.81
CA ARG A 238 -5.68 -17.19 -4.83
C ARG A 238 -6.45 -17.39 -6.12
N MET A 239 -5.77 -17.38 -7.27
CA MET A 239 -6.41 -17.69 -8.56
C MET A 239 -6.94 -19.12 -8.63
N PHE A 240 -6.25 -20.08 -8.02
CA PHE A 240 -6.68 -21.47 -7.98
C PHE A 240 -7.87 -21.66 -7.01
N GLU A 241 -7.77 -21.12 -5.80
CA GLU A 241 -8.84 -21.16 -4.78
C GLU A 241 -10.12 -20.45 -5.23
N SER A 242 -10.01 -19.28 -5.87
CA SER A 242 -11.18 -18.56 -6.39
C SER A 242 -11.89 -19.27 -7.55
N ARG A 243 -11.21 -20.18 -8.26
CA ARG A 243 -11.80 -21.03 -9.31
C ARG A 243 -12.49 -22.26 -8.74
N ILE A 244 -12.03 -22.76 -7.60
CA ILE A 244 -12.56 -23.98 -6.96
C ILE A 244 -13.67 -23.65 -5.97
N ASN A 245 -13.58 -22.52 -5.26
CA ASN A 245 -14.60 -22.11 -4.30
C ASN A 245 -14.76 -20.57 -4.29
N PRO A 246 -15.74 -20.04 -5.05
CA PRO A 246 -16.01 -18.60 -5.12
C PRO A 246 -16.37 -17.96 -3.78
N GLU A 247 -16.86 -18.74 -2.82
CA GLU A 247 -17.27 -18.27 -1.49
C GLU A 247 -16.07 -18.06 -0.56
N LEU A 248 -15.00 -18.85 -0.69
CA LEU A 248 -13.72 -18.62 0.02
C LEU A 248 -13.05 -17.32 -0.42
N ALA A 249 -13.19 -16.96 -1.70
CA ALA A 249 -12.75 -15.67 -2.25
C ALA A 249 -13.63 -14.48 -1.81
N ALA A 250 -14.77 -14.74 -1.13
CA ALA A 250 -15.69 -13.71 -0.64
C ALA A 250 -15.30 -13.09 0.70
N GLY A 251 -14.35 -13.68 1.45
CA GLY A 251 -13.93 -13.15 2.75
C GLY A 251 -14.98 -13.30 3.86
N ASN A 252 -16.06 -14.04 3.63
CA ASN A 252 -17.05 -14.37 4.65
C ASN A 252 -16.51 -15.53 5.52
N PHE A 253 -15.60 -15.24 6.43
CA PHE A 253 -15.27 -16.19 7.50
C PHE A 253 -16.27 -16.02 8.64
N ARG A 254 -17.21 -16.97 8.76
CA ARG A 254 -17.53 -17.53 10.07
C ARG A 254 -16.57 -18.69 10.24
N ILE A 255 -15.66 -18.60 11.20
CA ILE A 255 -14.81 -19.73 11.58
C ILE A 255 -15.76 -20.76 12.21
N ALA A 256 -16.10 -21.81 11.45
CA ALA A 256 -16.57 -23.03 12.05
C ALA A 256 -15.33 -23.77 12.55
N GLU A 257 -15.26 -24.00 13.85
CA GLU A 257 -14.20 -24.78 14.50
C GLU A 257 -14.07 -26.17 13.84
N GLY A 258 -12.83 -26.62 13.63
CA GLY A 258 -12.54 -28.05 13.53
C GLY A 258 -12.31 -28.67 12.14
N MET A 259 -11.59 -28.02 11.22
CA MET A 259 -11.00 -28.75 10.09
C MET A 259 -9.50 -28.52 9.98
N ASP A 260 -8.74 -29.52 10.45
CA ASP A 260 -7.36 -29.74 10.04
C ASP A 260 -7.35 -30.05 8.53
N ILE A 261 -6.73 -29.19 7.73
CA ILE A 261 -6.45 -29.49 6.32
C ILE A 261 -4.98 -29.88 6.22
N TYR A 262 -4.76 -31.18 6.06
CA TYR A 262 -3.48 -31.77 5.71
C TYR A 262 -3.14 -31.41 4.26
N ILE A 263 -1.93 -30.91 4.00
CA ILE A 263 -1.37 -30.76 2.66
C ILE A 263 -0.27 -31.84 2.53
N PRO A 264 -0.29 -32.70 1.50
CA PRO A 264 0.75 -33.70 1.28
C PRO A 264 2.11 -33.07 0.98
#